data_AF-A0A7C1E5V8-F1
#
_entry.id   AF-A0A7C1E5V8-F1
#
_cell.length_a   1.000
_cell.length_b   1.000
_cell.length_c   1.000
_cell.angle_alpha   90.00
_cell.angle_beta   90.00
_cell.angle_gamma   90.00
#
_symmetry.space_group_name_H-M   'P 1'
#
loop_
_entity.id
_entity.type
_entity.pdbx_description
1 polymer ?
#
loop_
_entity_poly.entity_id
_entity_poly.type
_entity_poly.pdbx_seq_one_letter_code
_entity_poly.pdbx_strand_id
1 'polypeptide(L)'
;MAEGEPGLRDSFSSKFGVIAAAAGSAIGLGNIWRFPYVAGQNGGAVFLIIYLLFIAAIGIPVMMSEFVIGRSAQRNPVGAFKLIAPGKKWYFVGLLGVVSAFIILAFYTVVAGWTLEYLVQSVKWMATSGRIGFSQMDNAALKEFFTGHYQGFIDGKWRPILWFVVMMFFTGYIVISGVKNGIEKYAKILMPVLFLLLIVLVVRSVTLEGAGEGLLFLFRPDFSQLVHAPVRIIIEALGQAFFSLSIGMGTLITYGSYIQKKENLAGTAVNVAAADTFIAVVAGMAIFPAVFAFGIDPGEGPELVYITLPAIFQRMPGGLIWAFMFFLLLCFAALTSTISVLEVIVAYFSEQLS
;
A
#
# COMPACT_ATOMS: atom_id res chain seq x y z
N MET A 1 -23.77 -0.96 22.58
CA MET A 1 -24.91 -0.38 21.85
C MET A 1 -25.12 1.01 22.42
N ALA A 2 -24.81 2.03 21.63
CA ALA A 2 -25.21 3.41 21.87
C ALA A 2 -26.01 3.82 20.64
N GLU A 3 -27.31 4.00 20.83
CA GLU A 3 -28.20 4.53 19.81
C GLU A 3 -27.79 5.99 19.56
N GLY A 4 -27.11 6.23 18.44
CA GLY A 4 -26.84 7.58 17.93
C GLY A 4 -28.04 8.07 17.13
N GLU A 5 -28.44 9.32 17.36
CA GLU A 5 -29.52 10.00 16.62
C GLU A 5 -29.47 9.75 15.10
N PRO A 6 -30.61 9.62 14.41
CA PRO A 6 -30.65 9.66 12.96
C PRO A 6 -30.35 11.09 12.51
N GLY A 7 -29.07 11.42 12.20
CA GLY A 7 -28.81 12.79 11.74
C GLY A 7 -27.41 13.19 11.26
N LEU A 8 -26.31 12.64 11.79
CA LEU A 8 -24.97 13.13 11.44
C LEU A 8 -24.01 11.99 11.11
N ARG A 9 -23.75 11.80 9.81
CA ARG A 9 -22.63 10.99 9.31
C ARG A 9 -21.33 11.52 9.92
N ASP A 10 -20.45 10.61 10.35
CA ASP A 10 -19.12 10.99 10.83
C ASP A 10 -18.36 11.77 9.74
N SER A 11 -17.45 12.65 10.14
CA SER A 11 -16.75 13.54 9.22
C SER A 11 -15.31 13.77 9.61
N PHE A 12 -14.47 14.04 8.62
CA PHE A 12 -13.11 14.48 8.87
C PHE A 12 -13.10 15.84 9.55
N SER A 13 -12.24 16.00 10.56
CA SER A 13 -12.11 17.23 11.33
C SER A 13 -11.33 18.33 10.62
N SER A 14 -10.54 17.99 9.61
CA SER A 14 -9.64 18.93 8.93
C SER A 14 -9.27 18.50 7.51
N LYS A 15 -8.90 19.48 6.67
CA LYS A 15 -8.30 19.23 5.34
C LYS A 15 -7.11 18.29 5.38
N PHE A 16 -6.21 18.50 6.34
CA PHE A 16 -5.05 17.63 6.53
C PHE A 16 -5.47 16.20 6.90
N GLY A 17 -6.53 16.04 7.68
CA GLY A 17 -7.10 14.73 7.97
C GLY A 17 -7.62 14.00 6.75
N VAL A 18 -8.33 14.71 5.86
CA VAL A 18 -8.79 14.15 4.57
C VAL A 18 -7.59 13.69 3.74
N ILE A 19 -6.58 14.56 3.56
CA ILE A 19 -5.39 14.24 2.77
C ILE A 19 -4.63 13.08 3.41
N ALA A 20 -4.40 13.09 4.73
CA ALA A 20 -3.68 12.03 5.43
C ALA A 20 -4.40 10.68 5.33
N ALA A 21 -5.73 10.65 5.48
CA ALA A 21 -6.52 9.42 5.36
C ALA A 21 -6.54 8.90 3.92
N ALA A 22 -6.82 9.76 2.94
CA ALA A 22 -6.82 9.37 1.53
C ALA A 22 -5.42 8.96 1.03
N ALA A 23 -4.38 9.68 1.45
CA ALA A 23 -2.99 9.33 1.16
C ALA A 23 -2.57 8.06 1.89
N GLY A 24 -3.01 7.80 3.13
CA GLY A 24 -2.76 6.54 3.83
C GLY A 24 -3.52 5.36 3.25
N SER A 25 -4.65 5.60 2.59
CA SER A 25 -5.31 4.57 1.77
C SER A 25 -4.48 4.22 0.55
N ALA A 26 -4.01 5.23 -0.18
CA ALA A 26 -3.25 5.07 -1.41
C ALA A 26 -1.85 4.48 -1.14
N ILE A 27 -1.15 5.06 -0.16
CA ILE A 27 0.20 4.67 0.26
C ILE A 27 0.14 3.41 1.11
N GLY A 28 0.46 2.29 0.47
CA GLY A 28 0.39 0.98 1.09
C GLY A 28 1.46 0.02 0.60
N LEU A 29 1.15 -1.27 0.70
CA LEU A 29 1.90 -2.33 0.04
C LEU A 29 1.93 -2.14 -1.48
N GLY A 30 0.97 -1.41 -2.06
CA GLY A 30 0.99 -1.01 -3.47
C GLY A 30 2.25 -0.25 -3.88
N ASN A 31 2.77 0.63 -3.01
CA ASN A 31 3.91 1.50 -3.29
C ASN A 31 5.23 0.87 -2.88
N ILE A 32 5.26 0.17 -1.75
CA ILE A 32 6.51 -0.33 -1.15
C ILE A 32 6.80 -1.76 -1.57
N TRP A 33 5.78 -2.57 -1.85
CA TRP A 33 5.93 -3.96 -2.27
C TRP A 33 5.58 -4.15 -3.76
N ARG A 34 4.38 -3.75 -4.19
CA ARG A 34 3.88 -4.00 -5.55
C ARG A 34 4.66 -3.22 -6.60
N PHE A 35 4.78 -1.91 -6.42
CA PHE A 35 5.43 -1.04 -7.40
C PHE A 35 6.86 -1.48 -7.74
N PRO A 36 7.76 -1.77 -6.78
CA PRO A 36 9.12 -2.19 -7.08
C PRO A 36 9.19 -3.49 -7.89
N TYR A 37 8.46 -4.56 -7.53
CA TYR A 37 8.55 -5.80 -8.31
C TYR A 37 7.92 -5.63 -9.70
N VAL A 38 6.80 -4.88 -9.82
CA VAL A 38 6.17 -4.63 -11.12
C VAL A 38 7.07 -3.77 -12.01
N ALA A 39 7.68 -2.72 -11.46
CA ALA A 39 8.64 -1.90 -12.19
C ALA A 39 9.89 -2.71 -12.58
N GLY A 40 10.39 -3.56 -11.68
CA GLY A 40 11.49 -4.49 -11.94
C GLY A 40 11.22 -5.41 -13.13
N GLN A 41 10.03 -6.01 -13.18
CA GLN A 41 9.60 -6.91 -14.25
C GLN A 41 9.26 -6.21 -15.58
N ASN A 42 9.08 -4.89 -15.59
CA ASN A 42 8.58 -4.12 -16.73
C ASN A 42 9.51 -2.99 -17.18
N GLY A 43 10.80 -3.08 -16.84
CA GLY A 43 11.82 -2.18 -17.41
C GLY A 43 12.03 -0.86 -16.70
N GLY A 44 11.76 -0.84 -15.39
CA GLY A 44 12.11 0.25 -14.49
C GLY A 44 11.57 1.59 -14.98
N ALA A 45 12.47 2.46 -15.43
CA ALA A 45 12.17 3.83 -15.85
C ALA A 45 11.08 3.96 -16.94
N VAL A 46 11.00 3.05 -17.93
CA VAL A 46 9.95 3.14 -18.97
C VAL A 46 8.57 2.87 -18.40
N PHE A 47 8.47 1.82 -17.56
CA PHE A 47 7.26 1.54 -16.81
C PHE A 47 6.86 2.73 -15.93
N LEU A 48 7.82 3.33 -15.22
CA LEU A 48 7.57 4.49 -14.37
C LEU A 48 6.98 5.66 -15.16
N ILE A 49 7.51 5.99 -16.36
CA ILE A 49 6.97 7.06 -17.20
C ILE A 49 5.51 6.78 -17.57
N ILE A 50 5.20 5.57 -18.03
CA ILE A 50 3.83 5.20 -18.44
C ILE A 50 2.88 5.22 -17.24
N TYR A 51 3.33 4.71 -16.10
CA TYR A 51 2.59 4.77 -14.83
C TYR A 51 2.27 6.23 -14.44
N LEU A 52 3.24 7.14 -14.49
CA LEU A 52 3.04 8.57 -14.20
C LEU A 52 2.04 9.22 -15.17
N LEU A 53 2.09 8.86 -16.45
CA LEU A 53 1.10 9.32 -17.43
C LEU A 53 -0.31 8.85 -17.08
N PHE A 54 -0.48 7.60 -16.66
CA PHE A 54 -1.78 7.09 -16.24
C PHE A 54 -2.29 7.73 -14.94
N ILE A 55 -1.41 7.97 -13.97
CA ILE A 55 -1.76 8.72 -12.75
C ILE A 55 -2.30 10.11 -13.13
N ALA A 56 -1.60 10.84 -14.01
CA ALA A 56 -2.02 12.19 -14.41
C ALA A 56 -3.29 12.20 -15.26
N ALA A 57 -3.37 11.33 -16.28
CA ALA A 57 -4.43 11.36 -17.28
C ALA A 57 -5.72 10.63 -16.86
N ILE A 58 -5.61 9.62 -15.98
CA ILE A 58 -6.74 8.78 -15.57
C ILE A 58 -6.92 8.80 -14.06
N GLY A 59 -5.83 8.57 -13.30
CA GLY A 59 -5.85 8.44 -11.85
C GLY A 59 -6.46 9.65 -11.14
N ILE A 60 -5.92 10.84 -11.39
CA ILE A 60 -6.38 12.10 -10.78
C ILE A 60 -7.84 12.43 -11.18
N PRO A 61 -8.24 12.39 -12.48
CA PRO A 61 -9.63 12.61 -12.87
C PRO A 61 -10.63 11.63 -12.24
N VAL A 62 -10.28 10.34 -12.17
CA VAL A 62 -11.15 9.31 -11.56
C VAL A 62 -11.25 9.52 -10.05
N MET A 63 -10.14 9.75 -9.36
CA MET A 63 -10.12 10.07 -7.93
C MET A 63 -10.98 11.29 -7.60
N MET A 64 -10.87 12.36 -8.41
CA MET A 64 -11.69 13.54 -8.26
C MET A 64 -13.18 13.22 -8.45
N SER A 65 -13.51 12.40 -9.44
CA SER A 65 -14.89 11.97 -9.70
C SER A 65 -15.47 11.18 -8.52
N GLU A 66 -14.70 10.26 -7.94
CA GLU A 66 -15.13 9.51 -6.76
C GLU A 66 -15.34 10.40 -5.54
N PHE A 67 -14.44 11.35 -5.28
CA PHE A 67 -14.64 12.33 -4.21
C PHE A 67 -15.89 13.19 -4.43
N VAL A 68 -16.18 13.59 -5.67
CA VAL A 68 -17.39 14.37 -6.01
C VAL A 68 -18.65 13.54 -5.76
N ILE A 69 -18.68 12.28 -6.23
CA ILE A 69 -19.80 11.35 -6.02
C ILE A 69 -20.03 11.13 -4.52
N GLY A 70 -18.97 10.80 -3.78
CA GLY A 70 -19.02 10.57 -2.34
C GLY A 70 -19.54 11.80 -1.59
N ARG A 71 -18.92 12.95 -1.82
CA ARG A 71 -19.24 14.19 -1.09
C ARG A 71 -20.64 14.69 -1.40
N SER A 72 -21.07 14.61 -2.65
CA SER A 72 -22.41 15.08 -3.06
C SER A 72 -23.52 14.20 -2.48
N ALA A 73 -23.30 12.90 -2.34
CA ALA A 73 -24.30 11.99 -1.81
C ALA A 73 -24.28 11.83 -0.28
N GLN A 74 -23.12 11.97 0.37
CA GLN A 74 -22.93 11.69 1.80
C GLN A 74 -23.46 10.29 2.20
N ARG A 75 -23.25 9.30 1.33
CA ARG A 75 -23.70 7.91 1.46
C ARG A 75 -22.59 6.95 1.05
N ASN A 76 -22.72 5.68 1.44
CA ASN A 76 -21.91 4.58 0.92
C ASN A 76 -21.97 4.50 -0.63
N PRO A 77 -21.04 3.80 -1.31
CA PRO A 77 -20.96 3.78 -2.77
C PRO A 77 -22.27 3.39 -3.47
N VAL A 78 -22.97 2.36 -3.00
CA VAL A 78 -24.25 1.92 -3.58
C VAL A 78 -25.33 2.97 -3.37
N GLY A 79 -25.44 3.50 -2.14
CA GLY A 79 -26.38 4.56 -1.78
C GLY A 79 -26.15 5.84 -2.56
N ALA A 80 -24.89 6.19 -2.85
CA ALA A 80 -24.52 7.37 -3.60
C ALA A 80 -25.05 7.34 -5.02
N PHE A 81 -24.84 6.24 -5.75
CA PHE A 81 -25.36 6.09 -7.10
C PHE A 81 -26.89 6.01 -7.15
N LYS A 82 -27.55 5.38 -6.15
CA LYS A 82 -29.02 5.37 -6.05
C LYS A 82 -29.59 6.78 -5.88
N LEU A 83 -28.91 7.64 -5.11
CA LEU A 83 -29.34 9.01 -4.86
C LEU A 83 -29.09 9.94 -6.05
N ILE A 84 -27.90 9.87 -6.67
CA ILE A 84 -27.50 10.77 -7.76
C ILE A 84 -28.21 10.42 -9.08
N ALA A 85 -28.49 9.14 -9.31
CA ALA A 85 -29.10 8.66 -10.55
C ALA A 85 -30.32 7.76 -10.28
N PRO A 86 -31.41 8.31 -9.72
CA PRO A 86 -32.60 7.53 -9.38
C PRO A 86 -33.22 6.87 -10.62
N GLY A 87 -33.70 5.64 -10.46
CA GLY A 87 -34.29 4.84 -11.55
C GLY A 87 -33.28 4.26 -12.55
N LYS A 88 -31.98 4.62 -12.46
CA LYS A 88 -30.92 4.05 -13.28
C LYS A 88 -30.17 2.94 -12.55
N LYS A 89 -29.55 2.06 -13.32
CA LYS A 89 -28.80 0.89 -12.83
C LYS A 89 -27.35 1.20 -12.41
N TRP A 90 -27.00 2.48 -12.19
CA TRP A 90 -25.64 2.88 -11.79
C TRP A 90 -25.22 2.37 -10.42
N TYR A 91 -26.17 2.00 -9.56
CA TYR A 91 -25.86 1.39 -8.27
C TYR A 91 -25.07 0.08 -8.38
N PHE A 92 -25.10 -0.61 -9.53
CA PHE A 92 -24.24 -1.77 -9.78
C PHE A 92 -22.76 -1.42 -9.82
N VAL A 93 -22.39 -0.20 -10.21
CA VAL A 93 -21.00 0.28 -10.14
C VAL A 93 -20.56 0.42 -8.69
N GLY A 94 -21.42 1.00 -7.84
CA GLY A 94 -21.17 1.06 -6.40
C GLY A 94 -21.06 -0.33 -5.76
N LEU A 95 -21.91 -1.27 -6.19
CA LEU A 95 -21.90 -2.64 -5.68
C LEU A 95 -20.64 -3.39 -6.13
N LEU A 96 -20.22 -3.20 -7.39
CA LEU A 96 -18.96 -3.72 -7.90
C LEU A 96 -17.80 -3.22 -7.05
N GLY A 97 -17.78 -1.93 -6.69
CA GLY A 97 -16.79 -1.35 -5.79
C GLY A 97 -16.74 -2.06 -4.44
N VAL A 98 -17.90 -2.27 -3.79
CA VAL A 98 -17.98 -2.98 -2.50
C VAL A 98 -17.48 -4.43 -2.61
N VAL A 99 -17.85 -5.14 -3.68
CA VAL A 99 -17.38 -6.50 -3.94
C VAL A 99 -15.86 -6.52 -4.19
N SER A 100 -15.34 -5.57 -4.97
CA SER A 100 -13.90 -5.41 -5.19
C SER A 100 -13.17 -5.13 -3.89
N ALA A 101 -13.68 -4.25 -3.02
CA ALA A 101 -13.11 -3.99 -1.70
C ALA A 101 -13.07 -5.25 -0.84
N PHE A 102 -14.14 -6.05 -0.85
CA PHE A 102 -14.18 -7.33 -0.12
C PHE A 102 -13.12 -8.33 -0.61
N ILE A 103 -13.00 -8.50 -1.93
CA ILE A 103 -12.00 -9.40 -2.52
C ILE A 103 -10.58 -8.90 -2.26
N ILE A 104 -10.35 -7.59 -2.43
CA ILE A 104 -9.05 -6.97 -2.18
C ILE A 104 -8.65 -7.14 -0.72
N LEU A 105 -9.54 -6.84 0.22
CA LEU A 105 -9.26 -7.01 1.63
C LEU A 105 -8.89 -8.46 1.97
N ALA A 106 -9.55 -9.45 1.36
CA ALA A 106 -9.31 -10.86 1.63
C ALA A 106 -7.85 -11.27 1.34
N PHE A 107 -7.30 -10.96 0.16
CA PHE A 107 -5.91 -11.32 -0.14
C PHE A 107 -4.92 -10.30 0.45
N TYR A 108 -5.26 -9.02 0.48
CA TYR A 108 -4.37 -7.98 0.97
C TYR A 108 -4.06 -8.17 2.45
N THR A 109 -5.05 -8.62 3.24
CA THR A 109 -4.84 -8.90 4.66
C THR A 109 -3.94 -10.12 4.90
N VAL A 110 -3.90 -11.08 3.97
CA VAL A 110 -2.93 -12.18 4.04
C VAL A 110 -1.50 -11.65 3.90
N VAL A 111 -1.23 -10.83 2.88
CA VAL A 111 0.08 -10.22 2.66
C VAL A 111 0.45 -9.28 3.81
N ALA A 112 -0.51 -8.51 4.31
CA ALA A 112 -0.35 -7.69 5.51
C ALA A 112 0.03 -8.55 6.73
N GLY A 113 -0.55 -9.73 6.90
CA GLY A 113 -0.16 -10.71 7.92
C GLY A 113 1.29 -11.17 7.80
N TRP A 114 1.81 -11.33 6.57
CA TRP A 114 3.21 -11.66 6.34
C TRP A 114 4.15 -10.57 6.86
N THR A 115 3.77 -9.29 6.72
CA THR A 115 4.57 -8.18 7.27
C THR A 115 4.67 -8.26 8.80
N LEU A 116 3.58 -8.62 9.49
CA LEU A 116 3.58 -8.79 10.95
C LEU A 116 4.46 -9.96 11.39
N GLU A 117 4.40 -11.08 10.68
CA GLU A 117 5.29 -12.22 10.92
C GLU A 117 6.75 -11.78 10.85
N TYR A 118 7.15 -11.13 9.75
CA TYR A 118 8.53 -10.70 9.56
C TYR A 118 8.96 -9.59 10.52
N LEU A 119 8.05 -8.70 10.92
CA LEU A 119 8.32 -7.72 11.98
C LEU A 119 8.66 -8.44 13.30
N VAL A 120 7.85 -9.42 13.72
CA VAL A 120 8.12 -10.18 14.94
C VAL A 120 9.38 -11.02 14.82
N GLN A 121 9.64 -11.61 13.65
CA GLN A 121 10.85 -12.39 13.43
C GLN A 121 12.10 -11.53 13.43
N SER A 122 12.06 -10.32 12.88
CA SER A 122 13.21 -9.40 12.92
C SER A 122 13.63 -9.09 14.37
N VAL A 123 12.67 -8.94 15.28
CA VAL A 123 12.93 -8.76 16.72
C VAL A 123 13.49 -10.05 17.35
N LYS A 124 12.89 -11.21 17.04
CA LYS A 124 13.37 -12.50 17.55
C LYS A 124 14.79 -12.81 17.07
N TRP A 125 15.08 -12.59 15.79
CA TRP A 125 16.40 -12.76 15.19
C TRP A 125 17.42 -11.79 15.79
N MET A 126 17.01 -10.57 16.15
CA MET A 126 17.91 -9.65 16.88
C MET A 126 18.33 -10.24 18.23
N ALA A 127 17.38 -10.82 18.97
CA ALA A 127 17.65 -11.47 20.26
C ALA A 127 18.44 -12.79 20.15
N THR A 128 18.36 -13.49 19.02
CA THR A 128 19.03 -14.79 18.80
C THR A 128 20.16 -14.74 17.77
N SER A 129 20.58 -13.54 17.36
CA SER A 129 21.53 -13.31 16.27
C SER A 129 22.83 -14.11 16.41
N GLY A 130 23.38 -14.17 17.63
CA GLY A 130 24.59 -14.95 17.94
C GLY A 130 24.44 -16.47 17.80
N ARG A 131 23.21 -17.00 17.77
CA ARG A 131 22.91 -18.43 17.55
C ARG A 131 22.65 -18.75 16.08
N ILE A 132 22.12 -17.80 15.31
CA ILE A 132 21.80 -18.00 13.89
C ILE A 132 23.05 -17.88 13.02
N GLY A 133 23.99 -17.02 13.40
CA GLY A 133 25.28 -16.92 12.69
C GLY A 133 25.17 -16.27 11.30
N PHE A 134 24.25 -15.32 11.11
CA PHE A 134 24.05 -14.60 9.84
C PHE A 134 25.35 -14.01 9.25
N SER A 135 26.29 -13.60 10.11
CA SER A 135 27.59 -13.05 9.73
C SER A 135 28.50 -14.05 9.01
N GLN A 136 28.25 -15.35 9.15
CA GLN A 136 29.04 -16.43 8.54
C GLN A 136 28.39 -16.98 7.26
N MET A 137 27.18 -16.53 6.92
CA MET A 137 26.43 -17.04 5.76
C MET A 137 26.82 -16.31 4.47
N ASP A 138 27.02 -17.08 3.40
CA ASP A 138 27.15 -16.56 2.04
C ASP A 138 25.77 -16.24 1.41
N ASN A 139 25.75 -15.75 0.16
CA ASN A 139 24.51 -15.22 -0.43
C ASN A 139 23.49 -16.33 -0.65
N ALA A 140 23.98 -17.51 -1.03
CA ALA A 140 23.16 -18.69 -1.23
C ALA A 140 22.54 -19.14 0.10
N ALA A 141 23.34 -19.25 1.17
CA ALA A 141 22.88 -19.65 2.50
C ALA A 141 21.88 -18.66 3.10
N LEU A 142 22.09 -17.35 2.94
CA LEU A 142 21.11 -16.34 3.36
C LEU A 142 19.79 -16.49 2.60
N LYS A 143 19.86 -16.59 1.27
CA LYS A 143 18.67 -16.77 0.43
C LYS A 143 17.94 -18.05 0.80
N GLU A 144 18.63 -19.17 0.98
CA GLU A 144 18.06 -20.45 1.41
C GLU A 144 17.38 -20.34 2.78
N PHE A 145 18.01 -19.67 3.75
CA PHE A 145 17.42 -19.44 5.07
C PHE A 145 16.08 -18.70 4.97
N PHE A 146 16.05 -17.57 4.25
CA PHE A 146 14.83 -16.77 4.13
C PHE A 146 13.78 -17.45 3.25
N THR A 147 14.17 -18.19 2.21
CA THR A 147 13.28 -19.04 1.42
C THR A 147 12.64 -20.11 2.29
N GLY A 148 13.43 -20.85 3.09
CA GLY A 148 12.92 -21.86 4.00
C GLY A 148 11.99 -21.27 5.06
N HIS A 149 12.32 -20.07 5.57
CA HIS A 149 11.45 -19.35 6.50
C HIS A 149 10.13 -18.93 5.87
N TYR A 150 10.18 -18.33 4.68
CA TYR A 150 9.02 -17.89 3.92
C TYR A 150 8.12 -19.08 3.57
N GLN A 151 8.68 -20.13 2.97
CA GLN A 151 7.95 -21.33 2.58
C GLN A 151 7.32 -22.04 3.78
N GLY A 152 8.11 -22.26 4.84
CA GLY A 152 7.61 -22.87 6.08
C GLY A 152 6.55 -22.03 6.80
N PHE A 153 6.51 -20.73 6.53
CA PHE A 153 5.44 -19.87 7.01
C PHE A 153 4.18 -19.98 6.16
N ILE A 154 4.26 -19.79 4.84
CA ILE A 154 3.09 -19.79 3.96
C ILE A 154 2.42 -21.18 3.85
N ASP A 155 3.20 -22.26 3.93
CA ASP A 155 2.69 -23.64 3.98
C ASP A 155 2.16 -24.02 5.37
N GLY A 156 2.48 -23.20 6.39
CA GLY A 156 2.02 -23.40 7.74
C GLY A 156 0.50 -23.27 7.83
N LYS A 157 -0.18 -24.26 8.42
CA LYS A 157 -1.65 -24.26 8.52
C LYS A 157 -2.19 -23.14 9.42
N TRP A 158 -1.53 -22.87 10.55
CA TRP A 158 -2.07 -21.99 11.60
C TRP A 158 -1.41 -20.61 11.67
N ARG A 159 -0.12 -20.50 11.34
CA ARG A 159 0.64 -19.25 11.49
C ARG A 159 0.14 -18.12 10.57
N PRO A 160 -0.06 -18.32 9.26
CA PRO A 160 -0.64 -17.30 8.38
C PRO A 160 -2.05 -16.89 8.82
N ILE A 161 -2.88 -17.85 9.23
CA ILE A 161 -4.24 -17.59 9.73
C ILE A 161 -4.20 -16.73 11.00
N LEU A 162 -3.30 -17.03 11.93
CA LEU A 162 -3.12 -16.24 13.14
C LEU A 162 -2.79 -14.78 12.80
N TRP A 163 -1.81 -14.54 11.93
CA TRP A 163 -1.44 -13.18 11.56
C TRP A 163 -2.50 -12.45 10.75
N PHE A 164 -3.26 -13.17 9.93
CA PHE A 164 -4.45 -12.62 9.27
C PHE A 164 -5.46 -12.11 10.31
N VAL A 165 -5.79 -12.92 11.32
CA VAL A 165 -6.73 -12.55 12.38
C VAL A 165 -6.19 -11.37 13.20
N VAL A 166 -4.90 -11.37 13.53
CA VAL A 166 -4.26 -10.25 14.24
C VAL A 166 -4.32 -8.96 13.43
N MET A 167 -4.04 -9.01 12.12
CA MET A 167 -4.13 -7.84 11.25
C MET A 167 -5.58 -7.33 11.14
N MET A 168 -6.55 -8.24 10.96
CA MET A 168 -7.97 -7.89 10.96
C MET A 168 -8.43 -7.30 12.29
N PHE A 169 -7.91 -7.78 13.43
CA PHE A 169 -8.23 -7.23 14.74
C PHE A 169 -7.77 -5.78 14.86
N PHE A 170 -6.53 -5.45 14.49
CA PHE A 170 -6.04 -4.06 14.50
C PHE A 170 -6.81 -3.17 13.53
N THR A 171 -7.08 -3.67 12.32
CA THR A 171 -7.85 -2.95 11.31
C THR A 171 -9.27 -2.65 11.82
N GLY A 172 -9.97 -3.66 12.33
CA GLY A 172 -11.32 -3.55 12.87
C GLY A 172 -11.39 -2.64 14.09
N TYR A 173 -10.41 -2.71 15.01
CA TYR A 173 -10.33 -1.82 16.16
C TYR A 173 -10.28 -0.34 15.76
N ILE A 174 -9.50 -0.01 14.73
CA ILE A 174 -9.38 1.36 14.23
C ILE A 174 -10.68 1.80 13.53
N VAL A 175 -11.27 0.94 12.70
CA VAL A 175 -12.54 1.25 12.01
C VAL A 175 -13.70 1.43 12.99
N ILE A 176 -13.80 0.59 14.03
CA ILE A 176 -14.82 0.72 15.09
C ILE A 176 -14.67 2.04 15.86
N SER A 177 -13.45 2.60 15.92
CA SER A 177 -13.20 3.91 16.56
C SER A 177 -13.73 5.10 15.75
N GLY A 178 -14.28 4.87 14.56
CA GLY A 178 -14.88 5.89 13.69
C GLY A 178 -13.87 6.65 12.83
N VAL A 179 -14.37 7.55 11.99
CA VAL A 179 -13.59 8.31 11.01
C VAL A 179 -12.65 9.29 11.72
N LYS A 180 -13.16 10.07 12.68
CA LYS A 180 -12.35 11.09 13.36
C LYS A 180 -11.37 10.50 14.38
N ASN A 181 -11.85 9.63 15.27
CA ASN A 181 -11.04 9.11 16.38
C ASN A 181 -10.22 7.87 16.01
N GLY A 182 -10.59 7.16 14.94
CA GLY A 182 -9.84 6.08 14.33
C GLY A 182 -9.07 6.56 13.11
N ILE A 183 -9.70 6.51 11.94
CA ILE A 183 -9.06 6.65 10.63
C ILE A 183 -8.17 7.90 10.55
N GLU A 184 -8.72 9.09 10.83
CA GLU A 184 -8.01 10.37 10.75
C GLU A 184 -6.85 10.43 11.77
N LYS A 185 -7.08 10.02 13.01
CA LYS A 185 -6.09 10.07 14.08
C LYS A 185 -4.88 9.21 13.74
N TYR A 186 -5.10 7.95 13.37
CA TYR A 186 -4.01 7.04 13.05
C TYR A 186 -3.32 7.43 11.73
N ALA A 187 -4.05 7.88 10.72
CA ALA A 187 -3.43 8.36 9.48
C ALA A 187 -2.47 9.55 9.71
N LYS A 188 -2.86 10.52 10.55
CA LYS A 188 -1.99 11.67 10.90
C LYS A 188 -0.70 11.28 11.62
N ILE A 189 -0.69 10.15 12.32
CA ILE A 189 0.48 9.66 13.06
C ILE A 189 1.33 8.74 12.18
N LEU A 190 0.71 7.76 11.53
CA LEU A 190 1.41 6.72 10.77
C LEU A 190 2.06 7.28 9.51
N MET A 191 1.44 8.25 8.84
CA MET A 191 1.97 8.80 7.58
C MET A 191 3.35 9.48 7.74
N PRO A 192 3.56 10.41 8.69
CA PRO A 192 4.89 10.97 8.93
C PRO A 192 5.92 9.93 9.36
N VAL A 193 5.52 8.95 10.19
CA VAL A 193 6.43 7.88 10.65
C VAL A 193 6.87 6.99 9.50
N LEU A 194 5.93 6.59 8.63
CA LEU A 194 6.21 5.84 7.40
C LEU A 194 7.19 6.61 6.52
N PHE A 195 6.95 7.90 6.28
CA PHE A 195 7.83 8.73 5.48
C PHE A 195 9.24 8.81 6.06
N LEU A 196 9.37 9.02 7.38
CA LEU A 196 10.66 9.08 8.05
C LEU A 196 11.44 7.76 7.92
N LEU A 197 10.78 6.63 8.20
CA LEU A 197 11.39 5.31 8.06
C LEU A 197 11.85 5.08 6.62
N LEU A 198 11.05 5.50 5.64
CA LEU A 198 11.37 5.35 4.22
C LEU A 198 12.62 6.15 3.85
N ILE A 199 12.71 7.41 4.28
CA ILE A 199 13.88 8.25 3.99
C ILE A 199 15.16 7.65 4.58
N VAL A 200 15.10 7.13 5.81
CA VAL A 200 16.27 6.47 6.42
C VAL A 200 16.71 5.25 5.61
N LEU A 201 15.76 4.45 5.10
CA LEU A 201 16.06 3.30 4.23
C LEU A 201 16.64 3.75 2.89
N VAL A 202 16.12 4.82 2.28
CA VAL A 202 16.67 5.38 1.03
C VAL A 202 18.11 5.83 1.22
N VAL A 203 18.40 6.63 2.26
CA VAL A 203 19.76 7.09 2.56
C VAL A 203 20.71 5.90 2.69
N ARG A 204 20.28 4.83 3.36
CA ARG A 204 21.10 3.63 3.47
C ARG A 204 21.30 2.94 2.13
N SER A 205 20.24 2.80 1.33
CA SER A 205 20.25 2.11 0.04
C SER A 205 21.16 2.80 -0.99
N VAL A 206 21.06 4.13 -1.11
CA VAL A 206 21.84 4.90 -2.10
C VAL A 206 23.31 5.08 -1.71
N THR A 207 23.68 4.79 -0.46
CA THR A 207 25.07 4.83 0.03
C THR A 207 25.77 3.48 -0.06
N LEU A 208 25.11 2.44 -0.60
CA LEU A 208 25.75 1.16 -0.88
C LEU A 208 26.69 1.28 -2.09
N GLU A 209 27.75 0.49 -2.08
CA GLU A 209 28.62 0.35 -3.24
C GLU A 209 27.85 -0.32 -4.39
N GLY A 210 27.91 0.24 -5.61
CA GLY A 210 27.12 -0.25 -6.75
C GLY A 210 25.66 0.24 -6.80
N ALA A 211 25.20 1.01 -5.81
CA ALA A 211 23.84 1.58 -5.77
C ALA A 211 23.46 2.41 -7.00
N GLY A 212 24.45 3.02 -7.69
CA GLY A 212 24.24 3.85 -8.86
C GLY A 212 23.50 3.13 -10.01
N GLU A 213 23.77 1.84 -10.20
CA GLU A 213 23.10 1.05 -11.26
C GLU A 213 21.59 0.90 -10.99
N GLY A 214 21.19 0.74 -9.73
CA GLY A 214 19.77 0.68 -9.37
C GLY A 214 19.05 2.02 -9.56
N LEU A 215 19.72 3.15 -9.35
CA LEU A 215 19.17 4.47 -9.67
C LEU A 215 19.06 4.68 -11.18
N LEU A 216 20.07 4.23 -11.95
CA LEU A 216 20.00 4.26 -13.41
C LEU A 216 18.85 3.39 -13.92
N PHE A 217 18.66 2.19 -13.38
CA PHE A 217 17.53 1.34 -13.73
C PHE A 217 16.17 2.03 -13.49
N LEU A 218 16.03 2.75 -12.39
CA LEU A 218 14.78 3.43 -12.03
C LEU A 218 14.51 4.71 -12.83
N PHE A 219 15.56 5.46 -13.22
CA PHE A 219 15.40 6.80 -13.81
C PHE A 219 15.89 6.95 -15.25
N ARG A 220 16.67 6.01 -15.78
CA ARG A 220 17.17 6.05 -17.17
C ARG A 220 16.29 5.16 -18.06
N PRO A 221 15.43 5.75 -18.91
CA PRO A 221 14.52 4.97 -19.74
C PRO A 221 15.26 4.19 -20.83
N ASP A 222 14.98 2.90 -20.92
CA ASP A 222 15.37 2.02 -22.02
C ASP A 222 14.14 1.61 -22.84
N PHE A 223 13.84 2.37 -23.89
CA PHE A 223 12.67 2.16 -24.75
C PHE A 223 12.72 0.87 -25.57
N SER A 224 13.85 0.16 -25.63
CA SER A 224 13.91 -1.15 -26.30
C SER A 224 12.92 -2.15 -25.66
N GLN A 225 12.71 -2.05 -24.35
CA GLN A 225 11.78 -2.92 -23.62
C GLN A 225 10.32 -2.72 -24.04
N LEU A 226 9.95 -1.50 -24.44
CA LEU A 226 8.62 -1.20 -24.94
C LEU A 226 8.36 -1.87 -26.29
N VAL A 227 9.39 -2.05 -27.13
CA VAL A 227 9.26 -2.72 -28.42
C VAL A 227 8.95 -4.20 -28.23
N HIS A 228 9.53 -4.82 -27.19
CA HIS A 228 9.38 -6.25 -26.95
C HIS A 228 8.11 -6.63 -26.18
N ALA A 229 7.59 -5.77 -25.31
CA ALA A 229 6.42 -6.08 -24.47
C ALA A 229 5.45 -4.88 -24.28
N PRO A 230 5.02 -4.18 -25.33
CA PRO A 230 4.29 -2.92 -25.20
C PRO A 230 2.96 -3.09 -24.45
N VAL A 231 2.17 -4.10 -24.84
CA VAL A 231 0.84 -4.33 -24.26
C VAL A 231 0.93 -4.69 -22.77
N ARG A 232 1.90 -5.53 -22.39
CA ARG A 232 2.09 -5.95 -20.99
C ARG A 232 2.47 -4.75 -20.12
N ILE A 233 3.48 -3.98 -20.51
CA ILE A 233 3.96 -2.82 -19.74
C ILE A 233 2.84 -1.79 -19.56
N ILE A 234 2.06 -1.52 -20.61
CA ILE A 234 0.94 -0.58 -20.57
C ILE A 234 -0.16 -1.07 -19.62
N ILE A 235 -0.57 -2.34 -19.72
CA ILE A 235 -1.64 -2.89 -18.87
C ILE A 235 -1.18 -2.96 -17.40
N GLU A 236 0.06 -3.36 -17.14
CA GLU A 236 0.61 -3.39 -15.77
C GLU A 236 0.72 -1.99 -15.17
N ALA A 237 1.14 -0.99 -15.96
CA ALA A 237 1.22 0.40 -15.51
C ALA A 237 -0.17 0.97 -15.19
N LEU A 238 -1.17 0.66 -16.03
CA LEU A 238 -2.56 1.03 -15.78
C LEU A 238 -3.10 0.34 -14.52
N GLY A 239 -2.90 -0.97 -14.39
CA GLY A 239 -3.31 -1.74 -13.22
C GLY A 239 -2.65 -1.25 -11.93
N GLN A 240 -1.36 -0.93 -11.99
CA GLN A 240 -0.62 -0.33 -10.88
C GLN A 240 -1.18 1.05 -10.52
N ALA A 241 -1.52 1.90 -11.49
CA ALA A 241 -2.12 3.21 -11.22
C ALA A 241 -3.47 3.10 -10.49
N PHE A 242 -4.32 2.16 -10.92
CA PHE A 242 -5.61 1.92 -10.26
C PHE A 242 -5.43 1.38 -8.84
N PHE A 243 -4.54 0.41 -8.67
CA PHE A 243 -4.27 -0.21 -7.38
C PHE A 243 -3.65 0.78 -6.39
N SER A 244 -2.64 1.54 -6.82
CA SER A 244 -1.91 2.52 -5.99
C SER A 244 -2.86 3.62 -5.48
N LEU A 245 -3.70 4.18 -6.34
CA LEU A 245 -4.59 5.29 -5.95
C LEU A 245 -5.86 4.85 -5.22
N SER A 246 -6.07 3.54 -4.99
CA SER A 246 -7.32 3.00 -4.42
C SER A 246 -8.59 3.40 -5.20
N ILE A 247 -8.49 3.59 -6.52
CA ILE A 247 -9.62 4.01 -7.37
C ILE A 247 -10.42 2.79 -7.87
N GLY A 248 -11.73 2.96 -8.09
CA GLY A 248 -12.61 1.96 -8.67
C GLY A 248 -13.17 0.93 -7.68
N MET A 249 -12.70 0.93 -6.41
CA MET A 249 -13.19 0.03 -5.35
C MET A 249 -14.11 0.72 -4.34
N GLY A 250 -14.51 1.97 -4.59
CA GLY A 250 -15.44 2.71 -3.74
C GLY A 250 -14.82 3.35 -2.50
N THR A 251 -13.53 3.14 -2.22
CA THR A 251 -12.82 3.75 -1.08
C THR A 251 -12.89 5.27 -1.09
N LEU A 252 -12.63 5.91 -2.24
CA LEU A 252 -12.64 7.37 -2.32
C LEU A 252 -14.06 7.94 -2.38
N ILE A 253 -15.04 7.16 -2.82
CA ILE A 253 -16.46 7.50 -2.67
C ILE A 253 -16.83 7.51 -1.17
N THR A 254 -16.46 6.46 -0.43
CA THR A 254 -16.70 6.37 1.00
C THR A 254 -15.98 7.49 1.75
N TYR A 255 -14.69 7.73 1.50
CA TYR A 255 -13.98 8.83 2.14
C TYR A 255 -14.49 10.20 1.70
N GLY A 256 -14.84 10.35 0.42
CA GLY A 256 -15.48 11.55 -0.11
C GLY A 256 -16.77 11.91 0.61
N SER A 257 -17.53 10.89 1.01
CA SER A 257 -18.76 11.05 1.80
C SER A 257 -18.53 11.62 3.21
N TYR A 258 -17.30 11.63 3.72
CA TYR A 258 -16.93 12.22 5.02
C TYR A 258 -16.29 13.61 4.88
N ILE A 259 -16.10 14.10 3.65
CA ILE A 259 -15.47 15.41 3.37
C ILE A 259 -16.50 16.54 3.50
N GLN A 260 -16.12 17.60 4.22
CA GLN A 260 -16.94 18.80 4.37
C GLN A 260 -17.03 19.62 3.05
N LYS A 261 -18.15 20.31 2.83
CA LYS A 261 -18.42 21.09 1.60
C LYS A 261 -17.39 22.20 1.33
N LYS A 262 -16.75 22.73 2.37
CA LYS A 262 -15.75 23.82 2.28
C LYS A 262 -14.41 23.39 1.64
N GLU A 263 -14.15 22.08 1.57
CA GLU A 263 -12.86 21.57 1.14
C GLU A 263 -12.72 21.56 -0.39
N ASN A 264 -11.52 21.85 -0.90
CA ASN A 264 -11.23 21.76 -2.34
C ASN A 264 -10.90 20.31 -2.73
N LEU A 265 -11.79 19.68 -3.51
CA LEU A 265 -11.63 18.28 -3.94
C LEU A 265 -10.54 18.10 -4.99
N ALA A 266 -10.42 19.01 -5.95
CA ALA A 266 -9.41 18.91 -7.00
C ALA A 266 -8.00 19.00 -6.43
N GLY A 267 -7.76 19.99 -5.55
CA GLY A 267 -6.49 20.12 -4.83
C GLY A 267 -6.20 18.94 -3.91
N THR A 268 -7.23 18.38 -3.27
CA THR A 268 -7.10 17.16 -2.46
C THR A 268 -6.68 15.97 -3.33
N ALA A 269 -7.34 15.75 -4.47
CA ALA A 269 -7.02 14.66 -5.38
C ALA A 269 -5.58 14.76 -5.92
N VAL A 270 -5.15 15.96 -6.35
CA VAL A 270 -3.77 16.19 -6.80
C VAL A 270 -2.76 15.92 -5.68
N ASN A 271 -3.01 16.42 -4.47
CA ASN A 271 -2.09 16.22 -3.34
C ASN A 271 -1.97 14.75 -2.94
N VAL A 272 -3.09 14.01 -2.93
CA VAL A 272 -3.09 12.57 -2.60
C VAL A 272 -2.35 11.79 -3.68
N ALA A 273 -2.64 12.02 -4.96
CA ALA A 273 -1.96 11.34 -6.05
C ALA A 273 -0.46 11.67 -6.12
N ALA A 274 -0.09 12.93 -5.86
CA ALA A 274 1.31 13.34 -5.80
C ALA A 274 2.05 12.70 -4.62
N ALA A 275 1.44 12.63 -3.44
CA ALA A 275 2.01 11.96 -2.27
C ALA A 275 2.19 10.45 -2.53
N ASP A 276 1.16 9.79 -3.07
CA ASP A 276 1.18 8.38 -3.45
C ASP A 276 2.34 8.07 -4.42
N THR A 277 2.38 8.82 -5.51
CA THR A 277 3.42 8.69 -6.54
C THR A 277 4.81 8.93 -5.98
N PHE A 278 4.96 9.99 -5.17
CA PHE A 278 6.22 10.33 -4.54
C PHE A 278 6.72 9.18 -3.64
N ILE A 279 5.85 8.62 -2.80
CA ILE A 279 6.22 7.49 -1.95
C ILE A 279 6.57 6.25 -2.80
N ALA A 280 5.86 5.98 -3.90
CA ALA A 280 6.21 4.88 -4.80
C ALA A 280 7.62 5.02 -5.40
N VAL A 281 7.97 6.22 -5.89
CA VAL A 281 9.30 6.51 -6.44
C VAL A 281 10.37 6.41 -5.36
N VAL A 282 10.13 7.00 -4.18
CA VAL A 282 11.06 6.95 -3.04
C VAL A 282 11.23 5.50 -2.54
N ALA A 283 10.18 4.68 -2.54
CA ALA A 283 10.28 3.25 -2.24
C ALA A 283 11.10 2.48 -3.29
N GLY A 284 10.93 2.82 -4.58
CA GLY A 284 11.83 2.35 -5.63
C GLY A 284 13.30 2.68 -5.34
N MET A 285 13.59 3.89 -4.87
CA MET A 285 14.94 4.30 -4.46
C MET A 285 15.45 3.59 -3.20
N ALA A 286 14.56 3.09 -2.33
CA ALA A 286 14.97 2.27 -1.20
C ALA A 286 15.33 0.85 -1.64
N ILE A 287 14.68 0.33 -2.68
CA ILE A 287 14.77 -1.09 -3.07
C ILE A 287 15.79 -1.32 -4.19
N PHE A 288 15.67 -0.64 -5.33
CA PHE A 288 16.51 -0.93 -6.51
C PHE A 288 18.00 -0.72 -6.26
N PRO A 289 18.47 0.38 -5.62
CA PRO A 289 19.89 0.55 -5.36
C PRO A 289 20.47 -0.59 -4.52
N ALA A 290 19.74 -1.06 -3.51
CA ALA A 290 20.13 -2.21 -2.71
C ALA A 290 20.15 -3.52 -3.52
N VAL A 291 19.11 -3.79 -4.32
CA VAL A 291 19.04 -4.98 -5.17
C VAL A 291 20.22 -5.05 -6.15
N PHE A 292 20.55 -3.95 -6.81
CA PHE A 292 21.68 -3.88 -7.74
C PHE A 292 23.04 -3.91 -7.05
N ALA A 293 23.19 -3.26 -5.89
CA ALA A 293 24.42 -3.28 -5.10
C ALA A 293 24.84 -4.71 -4.69
N PHE A 294 23.86 -5.61 -4.52
CA PHE A 294 24.11 -7.02 -4.20
C PHE A 294 24.01 -7.96 -5.41
N GLY A 295 23.90 -7.43 -6.63
CA GLY A 295 23.88 -8.21 -7.87
C GLY A 295 22.65 -9.12 -8.02
N ILE A 296 21.51 -8.71 -7.46
CA ILE A 296 20.27 -9.49 -7.50
C ILE A 296 19.36 -8.99 -8.63
N ASP A 297 18.60 -9.90 -9.22
CA ASP A 297 17.65 -9.59 -10.28
C ASP A 297 16.46 -8.77 -9.71
N PRO A 298 16.20 -7.54 -10.21
CA PRO A 298 15.05 -6.74 -9.80
C PRO A 298 13.70 -7.32 -10.24
N GLY A 299 13.67 -8.30 -11.15
CA GLY A 299 12.48 -8.97 -11.65
C GLY A 299 11.93 -10.09 -10.75
N GLU A 300 12.57 -10.36 -9.61
CA GLU A 300 12.02 -11.27 -8.60
C GLU A 300 10.64 -10.74 -8.16
N GLY A 301 9.61 -11.61 -8.25
CA GLY A 301 8.21 -11.22 -8.07
C GLY A 301 7.84 -10.86 -6.62
N PRO A 302 6.64 -11.23 -6.15
CA PRO A 302 6.18 -11.00 -4.78
C PRO A 302 7.18 -11.35 -3.66
N GLU A 303 8.04 -12.34 -3.90
CA GLU A 303 9.04 -12.87 -2.97
C GLU A 303 10.21 -11.92 -2.70
N LEU A 304 10.45 -10.92 -3.56
CA LEU A 304 11.54 -9.95 -3.44
C LEU A 304 11.61 -9.34 -2.02
N VAL A 305 10.44 -8.99 -1.47
CA VAL A 305 10.33 -8.30 -0.18
C VAL A 305 10.54 -9.22 1.03
N TYR A 306 10.23 -10.51 0.90
CA TYR A 306 10.22 -11.45 2.03
C TYR A 306 11.41 -12.41 2.03
N ILE A 307 12.04 -12.64 0.89
CA ILE A 307 13.22 -13.50 0.77
C ILE A 307 14.46 -12.64 0.56
N THR A 308 14.40 -11.79 -0.45
CA THR A 308 15.59 -11.16 -1.01
C THR A 308 16.03 -9.93 -0.25
N LEU A 309 15.11 -9.02 0.08
CA LEU A 309 15.44 -7.84 0.89
C LEU A 309 15.98 -8.22 2.29
N PRO A 310 15.41 -9.19 3.03
CA PRO A 310 15.98 -9.64 4.30
C PRO A 310 17.40 -10.19 4.17
N ALA A 311 17.68 -10.95 3.10
CA ALA A 311 19.03 -11.43 2.79
C ALA A 311 20.01 -10.28 2.52
N ILE A 312 19.58 -9.29 1.71
CA ILE A 312 20.33 -8.06 1.44
C ILE A 312 20.64 -7.31 2.74
N PHE A 313 19.66 -7.16 3.64
CA PHE A 313 19.90 -6.46 4.89
C PHE A 313 20.99 -7.13 5.72
N GLN A 314 21.06 -8.46 5.76
CA GLN A 314 22.10 -9.17 6.51
C GLN A 314 23.53 -8.95 5.97
N ARG A 315 23.67 -8.41 4.76
CA ARG A 315 24.97 -7.97 4.22
C ARG A 315 25.41 -6.61 4.71
N MET A 316 24.51 -5.85 5.31
CA MET A 316 24.83 -4.54 5.84
C MET A 316 25.24 -4.66 7.30
N PRO A 317 26.17 -3.81 7.78
CA PRO A 317 26.38 -3.63 9.20
C PRO A 317 25.05 -3.30 9.90
N GLY A 318 24.72 -4.06 10.93
CA GLY A 318 23.43 -3.93 11.64
C GLY A 318 22.22 -4.44 10.85
N GLY A 319 22.38 -5.43 9.96
CA GLY A 319 21.33 -5.94 9.08
C GLY A 319 19.94 -6.15 9.69
N LEU A 320 19.87 -6.66 10.91
CA LEU A 320 18.59 -6.89 11.60
C LEU A 320 17.85 -5.60 11.98
N ILE A 321 18.57 -4.48 12.17
CA ILE A 321 17.97 -3.16 12.41
C ILE A 321 17.28 -2.69 11.12
N TRP A 322 17.94 -2.83 9.97
CA TRP A 322 17.38 -2.49 8.67
C TRP A 322 16.15 -3.33 8.34
N ALA A 323 16.22 -4.64 8.59
CA ALA A 323 15.08 -5.54 8.45
C ALA A 323 13.90 -5.12 9.34
N PHE A 324 14.14 -4.84 10.62
CA PHE A 324 13.11 -4.38 11.55
C PHE A 324 12.44 -3.08 11.06
N MET A 325 13.24 -2.07 10.69
CA MET A 325 12.72 -0.78 10.21
C MET A 325 11.88 -0.95 8.93
N PHE A 326 12.33 -1.79 8.01
CA PHE A 326 11.63 -2.06 6.76
C PHE A 326 10.30 -2.78 6.97
N PHE A 327 10.27 -3.84 7.80
CA PHE A 327 9.02 -4.53 8.09
C PHE A 327 8.07 -3.70 8.95
N LEU A 328 8.58 -2.85 9.84
CA LEU A 328 7.76 -1.90 10.58
C LEU A 328 7.07 -0.90 9.65
N LEU A 329 7.82 -0.37 8.68
CA LEU A 329 7.28 0.49 7.63
C LEU A 329 6.21 -0.22 6.80
N LEU A 330 6.45 -1.48 6.39
CA LEU A 330 5.46 -2.27 5.66
C LEU A 330 4.20 -2.56 6.49
N CYS A 331 4.34 -2.84 7.80
CA CYS A 331 3.19 -3.03 8.68
C CYS A 331 2.32 -1.77 8.76
N PHE A 332 2.92 -0.59 8.89
CA PHE A 332 2.17 0.66 8.94
C PHE A 332 1.47 0.94 7.61
N ALA A 333 2.17 0.76 6.48
CA ALA A 333 1.60 0.91 5.14
C ALA A 333 0.45 -0.08 4.89
N ALA A 334 0.61 -1.34 5.32
CA ALA A 334 -0.41 -2.35 5.18
C ALA A 334 -1.65 -2.01 6.03
N LEU A 335 -1.44 -1.60 7.29
CA LEU A 335 -2.51 -1.26 8.22
C LEU A 335 -3.33 -0.05 7.73
N THR A 336 -2.70 1.01 7.22
CA THR A 336 -3.44 2.19 6.71
C THR A 336 -4.32 1.84 5.52
N SER A 337 -3.88 0.97 4.61
CA SER A 337 -4.69 0.51 3.50
C SER A 337 -5.79 -0.48 3.91
N THR A 338 -5.55 -1.41 4.85
CA THR A 338 -6.62 -2.33 5.29
C THR A 338 -7.75 -1.57 5.97
N ILE A 339 -7.45 -0.49 6.69
CA ILE A 339 -8.45 0.38 7.32
C ILE A 339 -9.37 0.99 6.26
N SER A 340 -8.80 1.52 5.18
CA SER A 340 -9.60 2.20 4.14
C SER A 340 -10.48 1.24 3.35
N VAL A 341 -9.97 0.04 3.04
CA VAL A 341 -10.74 -0.97 2.31
C VAL A 341 -11.84 -1.57 3.20
N LEU A 342 -11.56 -1.84 4.49
CA LEU A 342 -12.58 -2.32 5.43
C LEU A 342 -13.70 -1.29 5.62
N GLU A 343 -13.37 -0.01 5.66
CA GLU A 343 -14.34 1.07 5.82
C GLU A 343 -15.40 1.10 4.69
N VAL A 344 -15.05 0.73 3.46
CA VAL A 344 -16.02 0.60 2.36
C VAL A 344 -17.11 -0.42 2.68
N ILE A 345 -16.69 -1.56 3.21
CA ILE A 345 -17.57 -2.70 3.53
C ILE A 345 -18.44 -2.32 4.74
N VAL A 346 -17.83 -1.74 5.77
CA VAL A 346 -18.54 -1.31 7.00
C VAL A 346 -19.54 -0.20 6.69
N ALA A 347 -19.18 0.81 5.91
CA ALA A 347 -20.11 1.88 5.51
C ALA A 347 -21.29 1.34 4.70
N TYR A 348 -21.07 0.38 3.81
CA TYR A 348 -22.15 -0.25 3.06
C TYR A 348 -23.11 -1.03 3.96
N PHE A 349 -22.61 -1.95 4.79
CA PHE A 349 -23.46 -2.78 5.63
C PHE A 349 -24.14 -2.00 6.75
N SER A 350 -23.44 -1.04 7.38
CA SER A 350 -24.05 -0.18 8.40
C SER A 350 -25.23 0.61 7.84
N GLU A 351 -25.13 1.18 6.64
CA GLU A 351 -26.21 1.97 6.05
C GLU A 351 -27.32 1.17 5.36
N GLN A 352 -27.10 -0.12 5.04
CA GLN A 352 -28.14 -0.97 4.44
C GLN A 352 -28.91 -1.82 5.46
N LEU A 353 -28.29 -2.10 6.62
CA LEU A 353 -28.89 -2.91 7.69
C LEU A 353 -29.46 -2.07 8.84
N SER A 354 -29.22 -0.75 8.84
CA SER A 354 -29.92 0.24 9.68
C SER A 354 -31.14 0.78 8.94
#